data_AF-A0A0N1C3P1-F1
#
_entry.id   AF-A0A0N1C3P1-F1
#
_cell.length_a   1.000
_cell.length_b   1.000
_cell.length_c   1.000
_cell.angle_alpha   90.00
_cell.angle_beta   90.00
_cell.angle_gamma   90.00
#
_symmetry.space_group_name_H-M   'P 1'
#
loop_
_entity.id
_entity.type
_entity.pdbx_description
1 polymer ?
#
loop_
_entity_poly.entity_id
_entity_poly.type
_entity_poly.pdbx_seq_one_letter_code
_entity_poly.pdbx_strand_id
1 'polypeptide(L)'
;MAMTVLDVMTTPKLMSDAKTYFKTVQMKDEKYDPVLTPEDQPAIHLNKELMERIRPELKKFNYDPAKYPPYLVQLGVNYPILIAQP
;
A
#
# COMPACT_ATOMS: atom_id res chain seq x y z
N MET A 1 -7.83 7.62 29.21
CA MET A 1 -8.43 6.37 28.69
C MET A 1 -7.75 6.08 27.36
N ALA A 2 -7.05 4.95 27.21
CA ALA A 2 -6.48 4.53 25.94
C ALA A 2 -7.33 3.39 25.39
N MET A 3 -8.09 3.65 24.33
CA MET A 3 -8.82 2.60 23.59
C MET A 3 -7.88 1.91 22.61
N THR A 4 -8.08 0.61 22.40
CA THR A 4 -7.38 -0.14 21.35
C THR A 4 -8.16 -0.09 20.04
N VAL A 5 -7.48 -0.40 18.94
CA VAL A 5 -8.13 -0.55 17.62
C VAL A 5 -9.19 -1.66 17.68
N LEU A 6 -8.96 -2.71 18.46
CA LEU A 6 -9.90 -3.82 18.62
C LEU A 6 -11.22 -3.38 19.28
N ASP A 7 -11.16 -2.49 20.27
CA ASP A 7 -12.35 -1.95 20.94
C ASP A 7 -13.23 -1.17 19.96
N VAL A 8 -12.60 -0.35 19.10
CA VAL A 8 -13.28 0.44 18.06
C VAL A 8 -13.92 -0.45 16.99
N MET A 9 -13.29 -1.58 16.66
CA MET A 9 -13.80 -2.52 15.66
C MET A 9 -14.92 -3.42 16.18
N THR A 10 -14.93 -3.74 17.48
CA THR A 10 -15.89 -4.67 18.09
C THR A 10 -17.08 -3.98 18.76
N THR A 11 -16.99 -2.67 19.01
CA THR A 11 -18.06 -1.90 19.64
C THR A 11 -18.63 -0.85 18.66
N PRO A 12 -19.75 -1.12 17.97
CA PRO A 12 -20.30 -0.22 16.94
C PRO A 12 -20.58 1.21 17.43
N LYS A 13 -20.93 1.36 18.71
CA LYS A 13 -21.18 2.68 19.31
C LYS A 13 -19.92 3.55 19.31
N LEU A 14 -18.75 3.00 19.61
CA LEU A 14 -17.49 3.75 19.61
C LEU A 14 -17.17 4.28 18.21
N MET A 15 -17.44 3.50 17.16
CA MET A 15 -17.30 3.95 15.77
C MET A 15 -18.26 5.09 15.43
N SER A 16 -19.51 5.02 15.89
CA SER A 16 -20.52 6.07 15.69
C SER A 16 -20.14 7.37 16.39
N ASP A 17 -19.71 7.28 17.65
CA ASP A 17 -19.34 8.43 18.48
C ASP A 17 -18.07 9.10 17.91
N ALA A 18 -17.07 8.31 17.49
CA ALA A 18 -15.87 8.82 16.84
C ALA A 18 -16.18 9.57 15.53
N LYS A 19 -17.05 9.01 14.67
CA LYS A 19 -17.50 9.69 13.44
C LYS A 19 -18.26 10.98 13.73
N THR A 20 -19.04 11.00 14.80
CA THR A 20 -19.79 12.19 15.22
C THR A 20 -18.83 13.28 15.65
N TYR A 21 -17.91 12.98 16.56
CA TYR A 21 -16.88 13.91 17.03
C TYR A 21 -16.02 14.47 15.88
N PHE A 22 -15.59 13.62 14.96
CA PHE A 22 -14.84 14.03 13.77
C PHE A 22 -15.60 15.08 12.95
N LYS A 23 -16.91 14.87 12.73
CA LYS A 23 -17.74 15.78 11.92
C LYS A 23 -18.17 17.05 12.64
N THR A 24 -18.51 16.96 13.92
CA THR A 24 -19.14 18.06 14.66
C THR A 24 -18.16 18.90 15.45
N VAL A 25 -16.97 18.36 15.75
CA VAL A 25 -15.91 19.05 16.51
C VAL A 25 -14.70 19.32 15.62
N GLN A 26 -14.10 18.29 15.02
CA GLN A 26 -12.84 18.48 14.29
C GLN A 26 -13.03 19.21 12.95
N MET A 27 -14.05 18.83 12.18
CA MET A 27 -14.38 19.47 10.90
C MET A 27 -15.38 20.63 11.04
N LYS A 28 -15.55 21.18 12.24
CA LYS A 28 -16.54 22.23 12.50
C LYS A 28 -16.22 23.50 11.72
N ASP A 29 -14.97 23.94 11.80
CA ASP A 29 -14.52 25.21 11.24
C ASP A 29 -13.64 25.02 9.99
N GLU A 30 -13.02 23.85 9.84
CA GLU A 30 -12.14 23.51 8.71
C GLU A 30 -12.71 22.35 7.89
N LYS A 31 -12.65 22.50 6.56
CA LYS A 31 -12.96 21.43 5.62
C LYS A 31 -11.68 20.83 5.08
N TYR A 32 -11.71 19.53 4.78
CA TYR A 32 -10.61 18.88 4.10
C TYR A 32 -10.40 19.53 2.73
N ASP A 33 -9.23 20.14 2.57
CA ASP A 33 -8.75 20.68 1.30
C ASP A 33 -7.62 19.76 0.80
N PRO A 34 -7.88 18.92 -0.22
CA PRO A 34 -6.86 18.01 -0.74
C PRO A 34 -5.69 18.81 -1.31
N VAL A 35 -4.46 18.47 -0.89
CA VAL A 35 -3.24 19.00 -1.51
C VAL A 35 -3.14 18.63 -3.00
N LEU A 36 -3.82 17.54 -3.42
CA LEU A 36 -3.84 17.05 -4.79
C LEU A 36 -5.25 17.13 -5.39
N THR A 37 -5.37 17.66 -6.60
CA THR A 37 -6.63 17.69 -7.36
C THR A 37 -6.81 16.40 -8.18
N PRO A 38 -8.02 16.14 -8.71
CA PRO A 38 -8.27 15.00 -9.60
C PRO A 38 -7.40 15.00 -10.88
N GLU A 39 -6.92 16.16 -11.29
CA GLU A 39 -6.09 16.36 -12.47
C GLU A 39 -4.61 16.13 -12.21
N ASP A 40 -4.16 16.19 -10.95
CA ASP A 40 -2.76 16.01 -10.59
C ASP A 40 -2.26 14.63 -10.99
N GLN A 41 -1.15 14.61 -11.74
CA GLN A 41 -0.45 13.40 -12.13
C GLN A 41 0.88 13.31 -11.39
N PRO A 42 1.32 12.10 -11.00
CA PRO A 42 2.67 11.94 -10.47
C PRO A 42 3.70 12.52 -11.44
N ALA A 43 4.64 13.31 -10.92
CA ALA A 43 5.68 13.97 -11.72
C ALA A 43 6.78 12.98 -12.17
N ILE A 44 6.39 11.91 -12.87
CA ILE A 44 7.27 10.82 -13.31
C ILE A 44 8.39 11.32 -14.25
N HIS A 45 8.17 12.44 -14.93
CA HIS A 45 9.14 13.07 -15.83
C HIS A 45 10.41 13.50 -15.09
N LEU A 46 10.30 13.89 -13.81
CA LEU A 46 11.45 14.28 -12.98
C LEU A 46 12.46 13.14 -12.78
N ASN A 47 11.96 11.91 -12.72
CA ASN A 47 12.79 10.72 -12.50
C ASN A 47 13.13 9.99 -13.81
N LYS A 48 12.65 10.47 -14.96
CA LYS A 48 12.74 9.73 -16.24
C LYS A 48 14.18 9.38 -16.58
N GLU A 49 15.06 10.37 -16.65
CA GLU A 49 16.47 10.18 -17.00
C GLU A 49 17.20 9.25 -16.02
N LEU A 50 16.97 9.44 -14.71
CA LEU A 50 17.56 8.59 -13.68
C LEU A 50 17.11 7.14 -13.84
N MET A 51 15.81 6.91 -14.06
CA MET A 51 15.26 5.57 -14.21
C MET A 51 15.71 4.92 -15.52
N GLU A 52 15.87 5.68 -16.61
CA GLU A 52 16.43 5.21 -17.87
C GLU A 52 17.87 4.70 -17.70
N ARG A 53 18.67 5.38 -16.88
CA ARG A 53 20.05 4.97 -16.57
C ARG A 53 20.14 3.80 -15.59
N ILE A 54 19.33 3.79 -14.52
CA ILE A 54 19.51 2.85 -13.40
C ILE A 54 18.72 1.55 -13.58
N ARG A 55 17.54 1.56 -14.21
CA ARG A 55 16.74 0.33 -14.40
C ARG A 55 17.49 -0.78 -15.14
N PRO A 56 18.26 -0.53 -16.22
CA PRO A 56 19.02 -1.58 -16.90
C PRO A 56 20.08 -2.23 -16.01
N GLU A 57 20.73 -1.46 -15.14
CA GLU A 57 21.72 -1.95 -14.20
C GLU A 57 21.08 -2.82 -13.11
N LEU A 58 19.93 -2.40 -12.59
CA LEU A 58 19.18 -3.16 -11.59
C LEU A 58 18.66 -4.50 -12.12
N LYS A 59 18.30 -4.59 -13.41
CA LYS A 59 17.81 -5.84 -14.02
C LYS A 59 18.78 -7.01 -13.87
N LYS A 60 20.08 -6.75 -13.77
CA LYS A 60 21.12 -7.79 -13.57
C LYS A 60 20.94 -8.53 -12.24
N PHE A 61 20.30 -7.90 -11.27
CA PHE A 61 20.07 -8.42 -9.92
C PHE A 61 18.63 -8.89 -9.70
N ASN A 62 17.78 -8.79 -10.73
CA ASN A 62 16.41 -9.31 -10.62
C ASN A 62 16.45 -10.84 -10.46
N TYR A 63 15.49 -11.34 -9.69
CA TYR A 63 15.32 -12.78 -9.50
C TYR A 63 15.11 -13.48 -10.85
N ASP A 64 15.91 -14.51 -11.08
CA ASP A 64 15.86 -15.36 -12.27
C ASP A 64 15.26 -16.72 -11.87
N PRO A 65 13.97 -16.98 -12.19
CA PRO A 65 13.30 -18.24 -11.82
C PRO A 65 13.88 -19.46 -12.53
N ALA A 66 14.68 -19.30 -13.59
CA ALA A 66 15.38 -20.42 -14.23
C ALA A 66 16.66 -20.82 -13.49
N LYS A 67 17.21 -19.94 -12.65
CA LYS A 67 18.46 -20.17 -11.91
C LYS A 67 18.26 -20.55 -10.46
N TYR A 68 17.19 -20.06 -9.83
CA TYR A 68 16.98 -20.24 -8.40
C TYR A 68 15.56 -20.75 -8.10
N PRO A 69 15.39 -21.63 -7.10
CA PRO A 69 14.08 -22.04 -6.63
C PRO A 69 13.39 -20.87 -5.90
N PRO A 70 12.03 -20.83 -5.90
CA PRO A 70 11.27 -19.79 -5.23
C PRO A 70 11.62 -19.67 -3.75
N TYR A 71 11.50 -18.46 -3.21
CA TYR A 71 11.78 -18.19 -1.80
C TYR A 71 11.01 -19.11 -0.84
N LEU A 72 9.76 -19.47 -1.15
CA LEU A 72 8.98 -20.39 -0.33
C LEU A 72 9.62 -21.78 -0.22
N VAL A 73 10.22 -22.29 -1.31
CA VAL A 73 10.96 -23.55 -1.30
C VAL A 73 12.21 -23.43 -0.43
N GLN A 74 12.90 -22.28 -0.47
CA GLN A 74 14.06 -22.01 0.38
C GLN A 74 13.67 -21.99 1.88
N LEU A 75 12.44 -21.57 2.19
CA LEU A 75 11.87 -21.61 3.53
C LEU A 75 11.27 -22.97 3.93
N GLY A 76 11.37 -24.00 3.08
CA GLY A 76 10.80 -25.33 3.33
C GLY A 76 9.28 -25.42 3.15
N VAL A 77 8.65 -24.40 2.59
CA VAL A 77 7.22 -24.37 2.28
C VAL A 77 7.01 -24.79 0.83
N ASN A 78 6.46 -25.98 0.62
CA ASN A 78 6.10 -26.44 -0.72
C ASN A 78 4.73 -25.88 -1.10
N TYR A 79 4.71 -24.78 -1.87
CA TYR A 79 3.48 -24.13 -2.31
C TYR A 79 3.04 -24.68 -3.68
N PRO A 80 1.76 -25.06 -3.86
CA PRO A 80 1.28 -25.58 -5.14
C PRO A 80 1.36 -24.50 -6.22
N ILE A 81 2.17 -24.74 -7.26
CA ILE A 81 2.24 -23.86 -8.43
C ILE A 81 1.01 -24.15 -9.29
N LEU A 82 0.09 -23.18 -9.40
CA LEU A 82 -1.03 -23.28 -10.33
C LEU A 82 -0.51 -23.01 -11.74
N ILE A 83 -0.41 -24.06 -12.57
CA ILE A 83 -0.09 -23.91 -13.99
C ILE A 83 -1.39 -23.50 -14.68
N ALA A 84 -1.44 -22.30 -15.25
CA ALA A 84 -2.56 -21.90 -16.09
C ALA A 84 -2.65 -22.85 -17.29
N GLN A 85 -3.82 -23.48 -17.48
CA GLN A 85 -4.07 -24.31 -18.67
C GLN A 85 -4.09 -23.44 -19.93
N PRO A 86 -3.63 -23.97 -21.08
CA PRO A 86 -3.55 -23.23 -22.34
C PRO A 86 -4.91 -22.74 -22.86
#